data_AF-A0A7C6V4D6-F1
#
_entry.id   AF-A0A7C6V4D6-F1
#
_cell.length_a   1.000
_cell.length_b   1.000
_cell.length_c   1.000
_cell.angle_alpha   90.00
_cell.angle_beta   90.00
_cell.angle_gamma   90.00
#
_symmetry.space_group_name_H-M   'P 1'
#
loop_
_entity.id
_entity.type
_entity.pdbx_description
1 polymer ?
#
loop_
_entity_poly.entity_id
_entity_poly.type
_entity_poly.pdbx_seq_one_letter_code
_entity_poly.pdbx_strand_id
1 'polypeptide(L)' 'RRGCGREALEAVVKMGVPRVVYVSCDPGTLARDLGYLAGKGYRVEEVQPVDMFPWTQHVECVVYLAWGLPVSR' A
#
# COMPACT_ATOMS: atom_id res chain seq x y z
N ARG A 1 7.09 -9.48 9.04
CA ARG A 1 5.67 -9.96 8.96
C ARG A 1 5.42 -10.46 7.52
N ARG A 2 4.24 -10.96 7.11
CA ARG A 2 4.05 -11.58 5.77
C ARG A 2 3.52 -10.63 4.67
N GLY A 3 2.97 -9.47 5.04
CA GLY A 3 2.25 -8.58 4.12
C GLY A 3 0.89 -9.16 3.71
N CYS A 4 0.28 -8.60 2.67
CA CYS A 4 -0.95 -9.11 2.09
C CYS A 4 -0.69 -10.38 1.27
N GLY A 5 -1.64 -11.32 1.28
CA GLY A 5 -1.62 -12.46 0.37
C GLY A 5 -1.86 -12.02 -1.07
N ARG A 6 -1.26 -12.73 -2.04
CA ARG A 6 -1.41 -12.40 -3.46
C ARG A 6 -2.87 -12.41 -3.93
N GLU A 7 -3.69 -13.33 -3.43
CA GLU A 7 -5.13 -13.41 -3.73
C GLU A 7 -5.89 -12.13 -3.34
N ALA A 8 -5.54 -11.53 -2.19
CA ALA A 8 -6.15 -10.28 -1.74
C ALA A 8 -5.76 -9.11 -2.64
N LEU A 9 -4.47 -9.00 -3.00
CA LEU A 9 -4.00 -7.97 -3.92
C LEU A 9 -4.63 -8.13 -5.31
N GLU A 10 -4.79 -9.36 -5.78
CA GLU A 10 -5.49 -9.66 -7.04
C GLU A 10 -6.96 -9.28 -6.99
N ALA A 11 -7.65 -9.54 -5.87
CA ALA A 11 -9.04 -9.13 -5.70
C ALA A 11 -9.18 -7.60 -5.80
N VAL A 12 -8.30 -6.84 -5.14
CA VAL A 12 -8.26 -5.37 -5.20
C VAL A 12 -8.10 -4.89 -6.65
N VAL A 13 -7.13 -5.46 -7.37
CA VAL A 13 -6.87 -5.15 -8.78
C VAL A 13 -8.08 -5.49 -9.66
N LYS A 14 -8.71 -6.65 -9.47
CA LYS A 14 -9.90 -7.09 -10.23
C LYS A 14 -11.11 -6.19 -9.99
N MET A 15 -11.29 -5.70 -8.77
CA MET A 15 -12.36 -4.76 -8.44
C MET A 15 -12.13 -3.38 -9.06
N GLY A 16 -10.90 -3.05 -9.47
CA GLY A 16 -10.57 -1.78 -10.13
C GLY A 16 -10.86 -0.56 -9.26
N VAL A 17 -10.74 -0.70 -7.93
CA VAL A 17 -11.07 0.37 -7.00
C VAL A 17 -10.14 1.57 -7.23
N PRO A 18 -10.69 2.79 -7.39
CA PRO A 18 -9.91 3.97 -7.78
C PRO A 18 -8.93 4.43 -6.71
N ARG A 19 -9.18 4.08 -5.44
CA ARG A 19 -8.45 4.55 -4.26
C ARG A 19 -8.25 3.42 -3.28
N VAL A 20 -7.03 3.20 -2.84
CA VAL A 20 -6.68 2.18 -1.84
C VAL A 20 -5.81 2.81 -0.77
N VAL A 21 -6.14 2.57 0.50
CA VAL A 21 -5.26 2.87 1.62
C VAL A 21 -4.68 1.56 2.12
N TYR A 22 -3.35 1.45 2.09
CA TYR A 22 -2.62 0.29 2.57
C TYR A 22 -1.93 0.66 3.89
N VAL A 23 -2.25 -0.06 4.97
CA VAL A 23 -1.58 0.09 6.27
C VAL A 23 -0.65 -1.10 6.49
N SER A 24 0.62 -0.85 6.78
CA SER A 24 1.61 -1.90 7.01
C SER A 24 2.51 -1.57 8.18
N CYS A 25 2.92 -2.63 8.85
CA CYS A 25 3.81 -2.66 10.00
C CYS A 25 5.22 -3.15 9.66
N ASP A 26 5.44 -3.46 8.39
CA ASP A 26 6.67 -4.03 7.87
C ASP A 26 6.95 -3.37 6.50
N PRO A 27 7.92 -2.45 6.44
CA PRO A 27 8.26 -1.73 5.20
C PRO A 27 8.72 -2.63 4.07
N GLY A 28 9.37 -3.76 4.37
CA GLY A 28 9.90 -4.68 3.37
C GLY A 28 8.78 -5.41 2.62
N THR A 29 7.83 -5.99 3.36
CA THR A 29 6.66 -6.62 2.74
C THR A 29 5.71 -5.61 2.10
N LEU A 30 5.60 -4.40 2.66
CA LEU A 30 4.89 -3.30 2.01
C LEU A 30 5.49 -2.99 0.63
N ALA A 31 6.81 -2.79 0.54
CA ALA A 31 7.47 -2.46 -0.73
C ALA A 31 7.23 -3.54 -1.80
N ARG A 32 7.27 -4.83 -1.42
CA ARG A 32 6.93 -5.95 -2.32
C ARG A 32 5.50 -5.83 -2.86
N ASP A 33 4.54 -5.59 -1.97
CA ASP A 33 3.11 -5.54 -2.32
C ASP A 33 2.79 -4.30 -3.16
N LEU A 34 3.41 -3.16 -2.86
CA LEU A 34 3.30 -1.95 -3.67
C LEU A 34 3.90 -2.14 -5.07
N GLY A 35 5.05 -2.83 -5.19
CA GLY A 35 5.63 -3.15 -6.49
C GLY A 35 4.69 -4.00 -7.35
N TYR A 36 4.00 -4.96 -6.73
CA TYR A 36 2.97 -5.75 -7.42
C TYR A 36 1.79 -4.88 -7.88
N LEU A 37 1.22 -4.06 -7.00
CA LEU A 37 0.09 -3.19 -7.32
C LEU A 37 0.47 -2.15 -8.40
N ALA A 38 1.68 -1.61 -8.33
CA ALA A 38 2.22 -0.68 -9.31
C ALA A 38 2.29 -1.30 -10.71
N GLY A 39 2.80 -2.54 -10.80
CA GLY A 39 2.81 -3.31 -12.05
C GLY A 39 1.42 -3.66 -12.59
N LYS A 40 0.35 -3.40 -11.83
CA LYS A 40 -1.05 -3.61 -12.24
C LYS A 40 -1.79 -2.32 -12.57
N GLY A 41 -1.18 -1.14 -12.40
CA GLY A 41 -1.79 0.15 -12.76
C GLY A 41 -2.17 1.04 -11.57
N TYR A 42 -1.89 0.62 -10.34
CA TYR A 42 -1.91 1.54 -9.20
C TYR A 42 -0.68 2.45 -9.21
N ARG A 43 -0.80 3.66 -8.68
CA ARG A 43 0.32 4.55 -8.37
C ARG A 43 0.32 4.85 -6.88
N VAL A 44 1.50 4.87 -6.29
CA VAL A 44 1.69 5.35 -4.92
C VAL A 44 1.69 6.87 -4.98
N GLU A 45 0.71 7.50 -4.33
CA GLU A 45 0.54 8.96 -4.34
C GLU A 45 1.06 9.59 -3.05
N GLU A 46 0.91 8.92 -1.91
CA GLU A 46 1.35 9.43 -0.62
C GLU A 46 1.77 8.30 0.32
N VAL A 47 2.80 8.55 1.14
CA VAL A 47 3.29 7.62 2.16
C VAL A 47 3.50 8.40 3.45
N GLN A 48 2.85 7.95 4.53
CA GLN A 48 2.98 8.50 5.87
C GLN A 48 3.49 7.41 6.82
N PRO A 49 4.78 7.46 7.21
CA PRO A 49 5.29 6.68 8.34
C PRO A 49 4.69 7.20 9.65
N VAL A 50 4.35 6.31 10.57
CA VAL A 50 3.77 6.59 11.88
C VAL A 50 4.55 5.83 12.93
N ASP A 51 5.10 6.56 13.89
CA ASP A 51 5.68 5.97 15.09
C ASP A 51 4.58 5.63 16.09
N MET A 52 4.00 4.43 15.96
CA MET A 52 3.02 3.90 16.92
C MET A 52 3.70 3.24 18.13
N PHE A 53 5.01 2.98 18.06
CA PHE A 53 5.76 2.27 19.10
C PHE A 53 7.10 2.97 19.37
N PRO A 54 7.07 4.12 20.05
CA PRO A 54 8.28 4.89 20.31
C PRO A 54 9.33 4.06 21.03
N TRP A 55 10.60 4.36 20.73
CA TRP A 55 11.77 3.65 21.29
C TRP A 55 11.90 2.19 20.85
N THR A 56 11.19 1.78 19.80
CA THR A 56 11.37 0.47 19.16
C THR A 56 11.88 0.62 17.73
N GLN A 57 12.21 -0.50 17.09
CA GLN A 57 12.54 -0.52 15.66
C GLN A 57 11.29 -0.63 14.77
N HIS A 58 10.09 -0.68 15.34
CA HIS A 58 8.86 -0.80 14.58
C HIS A 58 8.45 0.54 13.97
N VAL A 59 8.01 0.49 12.72
CA VAL A 59 7.38 1.62 12.04
C VAL A 59 6.12 1.11 11.34
N GLU A 60 5.03 1.83 11.56
CA GLU A 60 3.81 1.63 10.80
C GLU A 60 3.82 2.62 9.62
N CYS A 61 3.31 2.21 8.47
CA CYS A 61 3.25 3.02 7.26
C CYS A 61 1.83 2.99 6.73
N VAL A 62 1.30 4.17 6.44
CA VAL A 62 0.03 4.34 5.73
C VAL A 62 0.37 4.80 4.31
N VAL A 63 -0.13 4.10 3.30
CA VAL A 63 0.14 4.40 1.90
C VAL A 63 -1.17 4.62 1.16
N TYR A 64 -1.26 5.75 0.47
CA TYR A 64 -2.36 6.04 -0.44
C TYR A 64 -1.97 5.67 -1.86
N LEU A 65 -2.81 4.86 -2.49
CA LEU A 65 -2.68 4.42 -3.88
C LEU A 65 -3.89 4.89 -4.69
N ALA A 66 -3.64 5.37 -5.91
CA ALA A 66 -4.67 5.69 -6.88
C ALA A 66 -4.59 4.78 -8.11
N TRP A 67 -5.73 4.35 -8.64
CA TRP A 67 -5.84 3.59 -9.88
C TRP A 67 -6.31 4.49 -11.03
N GLY A 68 -5.68 4.40 -12.19
CA GLY A 68 -6.10 5.16 -13.38
C GLY A 68 -5.65 6.63 -13.37
N LEU A 69 -6.33 7.49 -14.15
CA LEU A 69 -5.97 8.92 -14.30
C LEU A 69 -6.03 9.66 -12.94
N PRO A 70 -5.19 10.69 -12.73
CA PRO A 70 -5.13 11.41 -11.46
C PRO A 70 -6.51 11.94 -11.06
N VAL A 71 -6.95 11.61 -9.85
CA VAL A 71 -8.16 12.21 -9.27
C VAL A 71 -7.83 13.67 -8.99
N SER A 72 -8.46 14.60 -9.72
CA SER A 72 -8.35 16.04 -9.43
C SER A 72 -8.76 16.25 -7.97
N ARG A 73 -7.82 16.70 -7.14
CA ARG A 73 -8.11 17.18 -5.79
C ARG A 73 -8.98 18.44 -5.86
#